data_AF-A0A9D1ITP4-F1
#
_entry.id   AF-A0A9D1ITP4-F1
#
_cell.length_a   1.000
_cell.length_b   1.000
_cell.length_c   1.000
_cell.angle_alpha   90.00
_cell.angle_beta   90.00
_cell.angle_gamma   90.00
#
_symmetry.space_group_name_H-M   'P 1'
#
loop_
_entity.id
_entity.type
_entity.pdbx_description
1 polymer ?
#
loop_
_entity_poly.entity_id
_entity_poly.type
_entity_poly.pdbx_seq_one_letter_code
_entity_poly.pdbx_strand_id
1 'polypeptide(L)'
;ECPVFLANVTFEPGCRNNWHIHHAKTGGGQILICTAGSGWYQEEGKEAVSLEPGTVIVIPPEVKHWHGAKADSWFSHIALEVPGTETSNEWLEAVDDESYAKLK
;
A
#
# COMPACT_ATOMS: atom_id res chain seq x y z
N GLU A 1 21.79 -11.17 -11.04
CA GLU A 1 21.02 -9.95 -10.69
C GLU A 1 19.62 -10.38 -10.29
N CYS A 2 19.00 -9.71 -9.31
CA CYS A 2 17.62 -9.99 -8.93
C CYS A 2 16.69 -9.18 -9.83
N PRO A 3 15.79 -9.80 -10.60
CA PRO A 3 14.90 -9.08 -11.52
C PRO A 3 13.71 -8.42 -10.82
N VAL A 4 13.59 -8.59 -9.49
CA VAL A 4 12.47 -8.11 -8.69
C VAL A 4 12.91 -6.87 -7.92
N PHE A 5 12.12 -5.80 -8.02
CA PHE A 5 12.28 -4.62 -7.19
C PHE A 5 11.64 -4.83 -5.82
N LEU A 6 12.37 -4.49 -4.76
CA LEU A 6 11.86 -4.44 -3.39
C LEU A 6 12.40 -3.19 -2.69
N ALA A 7 11.56 -2.59 -1.85
CA ALA A 7 11.95 -1.49 -0.98
C ALA A 7 11.37 -1.67 0.42
N ASN A 8 12.15 -1.36 1.45
CA ASN A 8 11.61 -1.12 2.79
C ASN A 8 11.11 0.34 2.86
N VAL A 9 9.85 0.53 3.18
CA VAL A 9 9.22 1.84 3.33
C VAL A 9 8.76 1.98 4.78
N THR A 10 8.99 3.17 5.35
CA THR A 10 8.58 3.51 6.71
C THR A 10 7.73 4.77 6.68
N PHE A 11 6.55 4.71 7.27
CA PHE A 11 5.64 5.83 7.48
C PHE A 11 5.67 6.24 8.96
N GLU A 12 5.86 7.53 9.22
CA GLU A 12 5.62 8.13 10.55
C GLU A 12 4.12 8.08 10.89
N PRO A 13 3.73 8.19 12.18
CA PRO A 13 2.31 8.20 12.57
C PRO A 13 1.46 9.16 11.74
N GLY A 14 0.33 8.67 11.21
CA GLY A 14 -0.56 9.43 10.34
C GLY A 14 -0.11 9.57 8.88
N CYS A 15 1.15 9.26 8.57
CA CYS A 15 1.69 9.36 7.21
C CYS A 15 1.13 8.24 6.33
N ARG A 16 0.75 8.59 5.10
CA ARG A 16 0.17 7.68 4.12
C ARG A 16 0.42 8.21 2.72
N ASN A 17 0.45 7.31 1.75
CA ASN A 17 0.51 7.72 0.36
C ASN A 17 -0.86 8.21 -0.15
N ASN A 18 -0.84 8.83 -1.32
CA ASN A 18 -2.06 9.13 -2.05
C ASN A 18 -2.70 7.83 -2.56
N TRP A 19 -3.97 7.92 -2.93
CA TRP A 19 -4.57 6.89 -3.77
C TRP A 19 -3.72 6.69 -5.02
N HIS A 20 -3.55 5.44 -5.42
CA HIS A 20 -2.79 5.11 -6.63
C HIS A 20 -3.20 3.75 -7.20
N ILE A 21 -2.82 3.54 -8.45
CA ILE A 21 -3.05 2.31 -9.22
C ILE A 21 -1.71 1.83 -9.77
N HIS A 22 -1.44 0.54 -9.60
CA HIS A 22 -0.38 -0.15 -10.35
C HIS A 22 -0.99 -0.76 -11.60
N HIS A 23 -0.62 -0.27 -12.78
CA HIS A 23 -1.09 -0.82 -14.04
C HIS A 23 -0.20 -1.96 -14.54
N ALA A 24 -0.81 -2.93 -15.20
CA ALA A 24 -0.10 -3.95 -15.96
C ALA A 24 -1.00 -4.62 -16.99
N LYS A 25 -0.44 -4.95 -18.16
CA LYS A 25 -1.17 -5.71 -19.19
C LYS A 25 -1.26 -7.20 -18.88
N THR A 26 -0.18 -7.77 -18.35
CA THR A 26 -0.12 -9.16 -17.86
C THR A 26 0.74 -9.23 -16.61
N GLY A 27 0.37 -10.10 -15.65
CA GLY A 27 1.05 -10.17 -14.35
C GLY A 27 0.88 -8.87 -13.56
N GLY A 28 1.94 -8.39 -12.92
CA GLY A 28 1.95 -7.09 -12.25
C GLY A 28 1.22 -7.04 -10.90
N GLY A 29 1.09 -5.83 -10.37
CA GLY A 29 0.55 -5.55 -9.04
C GLY A 29 1.63 -5.36 -7.99
N GLN A 30 1.21 -5.30 -6.73
CA GLN A 30 2.08 -5.05 -5.59
C GLN A 30 1.82 -6.07 -4.47
N ILE A 31 2.88 -6.40 -3.73
CA ILE A 31 2.77 -7.15 -2.48
C ILE A 31 3.36 -6.30 -1.36
N LEU A 32 2.63 -6.21 -0.25
CA LEU A 32 3.10 -5.62 1.00
C LEU A 32 3.36 -6.73 2.00
N ILE A 33 4.57 -6.77 2.57
CA ILE A 33 4.92 -7.64 3.70
C ILE A 33 5.16 -6.75 4.90
N CYS A 34 4.25 -6.76 5.86
CA CYS A 34 4.29 -5.89 7.03
C CYS A 34 5.34 -6.41 8.01
N THR A 35 6.28 -5.54 8.43
CA THR A 35 7.46 -5.95 9.20
C THR A 35 7.51 -5.37 10.60
N ALA A 36 7.00 -4.15 10.82
CA ALA A 36 7.01 -3.49 12.12
C ALA A 36 5.96 -2.37 12.21
N GLY A 37 5.57 -2.04 13.44
CA GLY A 37 4.55 -1.02 13.69
C GLY A 37 3.17 -1.45 13.20
N SER A 38 2.26 -0.48 13.05
CA SER A 38 0.87 -0.77 12.65
C SER A 38 0.35 0.27 11.66
N GLY A 39 -0.33 -0.20 10.61
CA GLY A 39 -0.78 0.61 9.49
C GLY A 39 -2.21 0.35 9.05
N TRP A 40 -2.58 0.99 7.95
CA TRP A 40 -3.83 0.81 7.23
C TRP A 40 -3.54 0.53 5.76
N TYR A 41 -4.36 -0.33 5.17
CA TYR A 41 -4.49 -0.51 3.73
C TYR A 41 -5.97 -0.37 3.37
N GLN A 42 -6.28 0.25 2.24
CA GLN A 42 -7.65 0.31 1.76
C GLN A 42 -7.72 0.33 0.24
N GLU A 43 -8.66 -0.45 -0.30
CA GLU A 43 -9.09 -0.36 -1.70
C GLU A 43 -10.30 0.56 -1.82
N GLU A 44 -10.45 1.22 -2.97
CA GLU A 44 -11.61 2.08 -3.22
C GLU A 44 -12.92 1.31 -3.07
N GLY A 45 -13.84 1.85 -2.27
CA GLY A 45 -15.14 1.25 -2.00
C GLY A 45 -15.14 0.07 -1.01
N LYS A 46 -13.99 -0.31 -0.45
CA LYS A 46 -13.88 -1.36 0.59
C LYS A 46 -13.56 -0.79 1.97
N GLU A 47 -13.82 -1.60 2.99
CA GLU A 47 -13.38 -1.29 4.36
C GLU A 47 -11.85 -1.33 4.45
N ALA A 48 -11.28 -0.47 5.30
CA ALA A 48 -9.85 -0.47 5.55
C ALA A 48 -9.44 -1.73 6.34
N VAL A 49 -8.28 -2.27 6.00
CA VAL A 49 -7.68 -3.45 6.61
C VAL A 49 -6.53 -3.01 7.50
N SER A 50 -6.54 -3.46 8.75
CA SER A 50 -5.45 -3.22 9.70
C SER A 50 -4.20 -3.99 9.29
N LEU A 51 -3.07 -3.30 9.23
CA LEU A 51 -1.76 -3.87 8.92
C LEU A 51 -0.95 -4.03 10.20
N GLU A 52 -0.46 -5.23 10.46
CA GLU A 52 0.34 -5.59 11.63
C GLU A 52 1.52 -6.45 11.18
N PRO A 53 2.61 -6.59 11.97
CA PRO A 53 3.75 -7.41 11.58
C PRO A 53 3.34 -8.85 11.27
N GLY A 54 3.75 -9.34 10.10
CA GLY A 54 3.36 -10.65 9.58
C GLY A 54 2.14 -10.64 8.64
N THR A 55 1.38 -9.53 8.55
CA THR A 55 0.33 -9.37 7.55
C THR A 55 0.94 -9.27 6.14
N VAL A 56 0.34 -9.98 5.19
CA VAL A 56 0.69 -9.90 3.76
C VAL A 56 -0.54 -9.44 2.98
N ILE A 57 -0.40 -8.36 2.21
CA ILE A 57 -1.43 -7.88 1.29
C ILE A 57 -0.94 -8.11 -0.13
N VAL A 58 -1.77 -8.77 -0.93
CA VAL A 58 -1.58 -8.91 -2.38
C VAL A 58 -2.54 -7.95 -3.06
N ILE A 59 -2.00 -7.04 -3.85
CA ILE A 59 -2.72 -5.97 -4.52
C ILE A 59 -2.63 -6.24 -6.02
N PRO A 60 -3.70 -6.78 -6.64
CA PRO A 60 -3.73 -7.00 -8.09
C PRO A 60 -3.51 -5.70 -8.87
N PRO A 61 -3.08 -5.77 -10.14
CA PRO A 61 -3.05 -4.60 -11.00
C PRO A 61 -4.46 -4.01 -11.16
N GLU A 62 -4.52 -2.73 -11.52
CA GLU A 62 -5.75 -1.96 -11.73
C GLU A 62 -6.60 -1.70 -10.47
N VAL A 63 -6.10 -2.09 -9.28
CA VAL A 63 -6.77 -1.79 -8.00
C VAL A 63 -6.34 -0.42 -7.50
N LYS A 64 -7.29 0.50 -7.39
CA LYS A 64 -7.09 1.80 -6.73
C LYS A 64 -7.04 1.60 -5.21
N HIS A 65 -5.92 1.98 -4.60
CA HIS A 65 -5.68 1.75 -3.19
C HIS A 65 -4.75 2.81 -2.56
N TRP A 66 -4.70 2.82 -1.24
CA TRP A 66 -3.68 3.53 -0.46
C TRP A 66 -3.22 2.65 0.71
N HIS A 67 -2.07 3.00 1.27
CA HIS A 67 -1.56 2.43 2.51
C HIS A 67 -0.68 3.42 3.26
N GLY A 68 -0.57 3.20 4.57
CA GLY A 68 0.19 4.08 5.45
C GLY A 68 0.15 3.64 6.90
N ALA A 69 0.67 4.48 7.77
CA ALA A 69 0.66 4.30 9.21
C ALA A 69 -0.74 4.52 9.81
N LYS A 70 -0.97 3.93 10.99
CA LYS A 70 -2.06 4.35 11.88
C LYS A 70 -1.75 5.73 12.47
N ALA A 71 -2.77 6.40 13.02
CA ALA A 71 -2.63 7.76 13.51
C ALA A 71 -1.65 7.89 14.70
N ASP A 72 -1.49 6.83 15.50
CA ASP A 72 -0.74 6.80 16.75
C ASP A 72 0.48 5.87 16.73
N SER A 73 0.84 5.33 15.57
CA SER A 73 1.90 4.34 15.43
C SER A 73 2.64 4.51 14.11
N TRP A 74 3.96 4.34 14.13
CA TRP A 74 4.74 4.23 12.90
C TRP A 74 4.43 2.89 12.21
N PHE A 75 4.77 2.77 10.93
CA PHE A 75 4.55 1.54 10.19
C PHE A 75 5.69 1.29 9.19
N SER A 76 6.18 0.05 9.11
CA SER A 76 7.17 -0.37 8.12
C SER A 76 6.78 -1.66 7.43
N HIS A 77 6.96 -1.68 6.12
CA HIS A 77 6.73 -2.86 5.29
C HIS A 77 7.78 -2.97 4.18
N ILE A 78 7.92 -4.17 3.66
CA ILE A 78 8.56 -4.40 2.36
C ILE A 78 7.49 -4.28 1.29
N ALA A 79 7.68 -3.35 0.36
CA ALA A 79 6.90 -3.25 -0.87
C ALA A 79 7.64 -3.98 -1.99
N LEU A 80 6.95 -4.89 -2.65
CA LEU A 80 7.45 -5.68 -3.78
C LEU A 80 6.57 -5.42 -4.99
N GLU A 81 7.20 -5.08 -6.12
CA GLU A 81 6.51 -5.00 -7.41
C GLU A 81 6.52 -6.39 -8.07
N VAL A 82 5.33 -6.92 -8.33
CA VAL A 82 5.20 -8.24 -8.96
C VAL A 82 5.58 -8.12 -10.43
N PRO A 83 6.41 -9.04 -10.99
CA PRO A 83 6.76 -8.99 -12.40
C PRO A 83 5.53 -8.94 -13.32
N GLY A 84 5.54 -8.00 -14.25
CA GLY A 84 4.48 -7.79 -15.23
C GLY A 84 4.99 -7.17 -16.51
N THR A 85 4.10 -6.95 -17.48
CA THR A 85 4.40 -6.27 -18.73
C THR A 85 3.67 -4.94 -18.85
N GLU A 86 4.31 -3.97 -19.52
CA GLU A 86 3.76 -2.62 -19.73
C GLU A 86 3.34 -1.97 -18.39
N THR A 87 4.17 -2.11 -17.36
CA THR A 87 3.86 -1.66 -16.00
C THR A 87 4.02 -0.15 -15.83
N SER A 88 3.11 0.49 -15.10
CA SER A 88 3.21 1.89 -14.73
C SER A 88 2.46 2.18 -13.42
N ASN A 89 2.75 3.32 -12.79
CA ASN A 89 2.07 3.78 -11.58
C ASN A 89 1.29 5.06 -11.89
N GLU A 90 -0.01 5.07 -11.58
CA GLU A 90 -0.85 6.26 -11.63
C GLU A 90 -1.07 6.76 -10.20
N TRP A 91 -0.60 7.98 -9.92
CA TRP A 91 -0.84 8.67 -8.65
C TRP A 91 -2.08 9.55 -8.78
N LEU A 92 -2.98 9.42 -7.80
CA LEU A 92 -4.28 10.09 -7.77
C LEU A 92 -4.34 11.08 -6.59
N GLU A 93 -5.56 11.40 -6.15
CA GLU A 93 -5.81 12.32 -5.05
C GLU A 93 -5.27 11.83 -3.69
N ALA A 94 -5.05 12.78 -2.79
CA ALA A 94 -4.73 12.48 -1.39
C ALA A 94 -5.89 11.78 -0.70
N VAL A 95 -5.58 10.94 0.29
CA VAL A 95 -6.58 10.33 1.16
C VAL A 95 -7.20 11.41 2.04
N ASP A 96 -8.52 11.59 1.90
CA ASP A 96 -9.32 12.55 2.66
C ASP A 96 -9.07 12.43 4.18
N ASP A 97 -8.70 13.54 4.80
CA ASP A 97 -8.33 13.60 6.22
C ASP A 97 -9.49 13.19 7.14
N GLU A 98 -10.72 13.59 6.81
CA GLU A 98 -11.90 13.26 7.64
C GLU A 98 -12.24 11.77 7.59
N SER A 99 -12.11 11.16 6.42
CA SER A 99 -12.31 9.73 6.22
C SER A 99 -11.23 8.92 6.93
N TYR A 100 -9.97 9.35 6.83
CA TYR A 100 -8.86 8.72 7.56
C TYR A 100 -9.03 8.83 9.08
N ALA A 101 -9.43 9.99 9.60
CA ALA A 101 -9.63 10.21 11.04
C ALA A 101 -10.77 9.37 11.66
N LYS A 102 -11.65 8.79 10.83
CA LYS A 102 -12.73 7.88 11.28
C LYS A 102 -12.26 6.43 11.44
N LEU A 103 -11.09 6.06 10.88
CA LEU A 103 -10.51 4.74 11.05
C LEU A 103 -10.04 4.55 12.50
N LYS A 104 -10.33 3.39 13.08
CA LYS A 104 -10.04 3.06 14.49
C LYS A 104 -9.13 1.85 14.59
#